data_AF-A0A1N7CRI9-F1
#
_entry.id   AF-A0A1N7CRI9-F1
#
_cell.length_a   1.000
_cell.length_b   1.000
_cell.length_c   1.000
_cell.angle_alpha   90.00
_cell.angle_beta   90.00
_cell.angle_gamma   90.00
#
_symmetry.space_group_name_H-M   'P 1'
#
loop_
_entity.id
_entity.type
_entity.pdbx_description
1 polymer ?
#
loop_
_entity_poly.entity_id
_entity_poly.type
_entity_poly.pdbx_seq_one_letter_code
_entity_poly.pdbx_strand_id
1 'polypeptide(L)'
;MLKRTLLVAAMLSCLQPAFADDDSAQTRALFLRGEMNNWEAPAAAKMTVQATDLLSVKTQLQASHGAYKFKIADEKWKSDTTYGQFDPTSKVESGKPVVVKAGYQWGDMKFTPAADGSYTFTLDRRDPAKVIVTVSKD
;
A
#
# COMPACT_ATOMS: atom_id res chain seq x y z
N MET A 1 1.69 -72.21 2.30
CA MET A 1 2.11 -71.21 1.29
C MET A 1 1.20 -70.00 1.38
N LEU A 2 1.80 -68.85 1.71
CA LEU A 2 1.36 -67.46 1.63
C LEU A 2 -0.09 -67.03 2.03
N LYS A 3 -0.18 -66.43 3.23
CA LYS A 3 -1.21 -65.49 3.68
C LYS A 3 -1.24 -64.25 2.78
N ARG A 4 -2.42 -63.72 2.44
CA ARG A 4 -2.57 -62.33 1.97
C ARG A 4 -3.71 -61.64 2.73
N THR A 5 -3.28 -60.86 3.70
CA THR A 5 -4.05 -59.92 4.52
C THR A 5 -4.53 -58.74 3.68
N LEU A 6 -5.74 -58.26 4.01
CA LEU A 6 -6.40 -57.02 3.61
C LEU A 6 -5.47 -55.79 3.59
N LEU A 7 -5.67 -54.89 2.61
CA LEU A 7 -5.64 -53.44 2.85
C LEU A 7 -6.27 -52.69 1.66
N VAL A 8 -7.52 -52.26 1.82
CA VAL A 8 -8.09 -51.19 0.98
C VAL A 8 -7.70 -49.89 1.66
N ALA A 9 -6.70 -49.22 1.10
CA ALA A 9 -6.29 -47.89 1.53
C ALA A 9 -7.33 -46.86 1.04
N ALA A 10 -8.11 -46.32 1.98
CA ALA A 10 -8.86 -45.10 1.75
C ALA A 10 -7.87 -43.94 1.67
N MET A 11 -7.54 -43.51 0.45
CA MET A 11 -6.76 -42.29 0.24
C MET A 11 -7.71 -41.09 0.37
N LEU A 12 -7.75 -40.57 1.59
CA LEU A 12 -8.32 -39.29 1.96
C LEU A 12 -7.77 -38.22 1.00
N SER A 13 -8.65 -37.61 0.21
CA SER A 13 -8.34 -36.39 -0.54
C SER A 13 -8.01 -35.31 0.47
N CYS A 14 -6.72 -35.07 0.71
CA CYS A 14 -6.30 -33.86 1.38
C CYS A 14 -6.68 -32.68 0.47
N LEU A 15 -7.73 -31.95 0.83
CA LEU A 15 -7.79 -30.52 0.53
C LEU A 15 -6.55 -29.91 1.19
N GLN A 16 -5.46 -29.79 0.43
CA GLN A 16 -4.40 -28.88 0.83
C GLN A 16 -4.99 -27.48 0.70
N PRO A 17 -5.04 -26.65 1.76
CA PRO A 17 -5.22 -25.23 1.56
C PRO A 17 -4.08 -24.81 0.63
N ALA A 18 -4.42 -24.26 -0.53
CA ALA A 18 -3.44 -23.62 -1.39
C ALA A 18 -2.69 -22.62 -0.50
N PHE A 19 -1.40 -22.85 -0.29
CA PHE A 19 -0.53 -21.87 0.33
C PHE A 19 -0.63 -20.62 -0.53
N ALA A 20 -1.46 -19.68 -0.11
CA ALA A 20 -1.41 -18.33 -0.67
C ALA A 20 0.01 -17.84 -0.41
N ASP A 21 0.72 -17.44 -1.44
CA ASP A 21 1.99 -16.73 -1.29
C ASP A 21 1.76 -15.58 -0.29
N ASP A 22 2.40 -15.67 0.88
CA ASP A 22 2.32 -14.62 1.91
C ASP A 22 2.94 -13.31 1.40
N ASP A 23 3.69 -13.38 0.31
CA ASP A 23 4.26 -12.24 -0.41
C ASP A 23 3.36 -11.76 -1.56
N SER A 24 2.18 -11.23 -1.23
CA SER A 24 1.23 -10.64 -2.20
C SER A 24 1.14 -9.11 -2.08
N ALA A 25 0.64 -8.43 -3.12
CA ALA A 25 0.37 -6.99 -3.05
C ALA A 25 -0.63 -6.60 -1.95
N GLN A 26 -1.44 -7.55 -1.48
CA GLN A 26 -2.43 -7.30 -0.43
C GLN A 26 -1.85 -7.44 0.99
N THR A 27 -0.82 -8.25 1.17
CA THR A 27 -0.23 -8.58 2.48
C THR A 27 1.04 -7.80 2.80
N ARG A 28 1.74 -7.25 1.79
CA ARG A 28 2.95 -6.45 2.01
C ARG A 28 2.68 -5.18 2.82
N ALA A 29 3.59 -4.91 3.76
CA ALA A 29 3.61 -3.64 4.47
C ALA A 29 3.87 -2.48 3.49
N LEU A 30 3.02 -1.46 3.55
CA LEU A 30 3.17 -0.23 2.77
C LEU A 30 3.62 0.91 3.67
N PHE A 31 4.36 1.85 3.08
CA PHE A 31 4.91 3.00 3.74
C PHE A 31 4.62 4.25 2.92
N LEU A 32 4.38 5.37 3.60
CA LEU A 32 4.54 6.68 2.97
C LEU A 32 6.04 6.90 2.75
N ARG A 33 6.46 7.09 1.51
CA ARG A 33 7.87 7.29 1.15
C ARG A 33 8.00 8.56 0.32
N GLY A 34 8.86 9.48 0.72
CA GLY A 34 9.01 10.75 0.03
C GLY A 34 10.05 11.65 0.66
N GLU A 35 10.02 12.93 0.27
CA GLU A 35 10.97 13.92 0.78
C GLU A 35 10.89 14.10 2.31
N MET A 36 9.74 13.83 2.94
CA MET A 36 9.57 13.89 4.39
C MET A 36 10.37 12.84 5.19
N ASN A 37 10.87 11.79 4.52
CA ASN A 37 11.62 10.71 5.14
C ASN A 37 12.76 10.18 4.25
N ASN A 38 13.31 11.06 3.39
CA ASN A 38 14.41 10.73 2.47
C ASN A 38 14.13 9.50 1.59
N TRP A 39 12.86 9.27 1.23
CA TRP A 39 12.40 8.11 0.47
C TRP A 39 12.61 6.76 1.15
N GLU A 40 12.88 6.74 2.45
CA GLU A 40 13.05 5.51 3.24
C GLU A 40 11.70 4.90 3.67
N ALA A 41 11.75 3.69 4.23
CA ALA A 41 10.59 2.99 4.80
C ALA A 41 10.68 2.85 6.34
N PRO A 42 10.81 3.95 7.11
CA PRO A 42 10.92 3.86 8.56
C PRO A 42 9.61 3.35 9.18
N ALA A 43 9.71 2.71 10.35
CA ALA A 43 8.54 2.20 11.06
C ALA A 43 7.47 3.27 11.33
N ALA A 44 7.88 4.53 11.57
CA ALA A 44 6.96 5.66 11.77
C ALA A 44 6.15 6.03 10.52
N ALA A 45 6.61 5.67 9.32
CA ALA A 45 5.92 5.92 8.06
C ALA A 45 5.11 4.70 7.56
N LYS A 46 5.09 3.60 8.33
CA LYS A 46 4.32 2.40 7.98
C LYS A 46 2.82 2.71 8.04
N MET A 47 2.11 2.36 6.98
CA MET A 47 0.66 2.50 6.93
C MET A 47 -0.01 1.44 7.79
N THR A 48 -1.05 1.86 8.51
CA THR A 48 -1.85 1.02 9.38
C THR A 48 -3.21 0.76 8.74
N VAL A 49 -3.65 -0.49 8.77
CA VAL A 49 -4.96 -0.91 8.28
C VAL A 49 -6.05 -0.31 9.17
N GLN A 50 -6.95 0.47 8.57
CA GLN A 50 -8.14 1.03 9.22
C GLN A 50 -9.37 0.15 8.97
N ALA A 51 -9.43 -0.45 7.79
CA ALA A 51 -10.39 -1.48 7.39
C ALA A 51 -9.75 -2.30 6.25
N THR A 52 -10.38 -3.40 5.83
CA THR A 52 -9.93 -4.15 4.65
C THR A 52 -9.72 -3.21 3.47
N ASP A 53 -8.49 -3.19 2.95
CA ASP A 53 -8.05 -2.34 1.83
C ASP A 53 -8.16 -0.82 2.03
N LEU A 54 -8.28 -0.36 3.28
CA LEU A 54 -8.17 1.04 3.67
C LEU A 54 -7.02 1.20 4.64
N LEU A 55 -5.96 1.89 4.22
CA LEU A 55 -4.75 2.08 5.01
C LEU A 55 -4.49 3.56 5.23
N SER A 56 -3.91 3.93 6.37
CA SER A 56 -3.49 5.30 6.63
C SER A 56 -2.22 5.42 7.44
N VAL A 57 -1.54 6.54 7.31
CA VAL A 57 -0.41 6.95 8.15
C VAL A 57 -0.49 8.45 8.44
N LYS A 58 -0.07 8.85 9.64
CA LYS A 58 0.04 10.24 10.04
C LYS A 58 1.50 10.68 10.00
N THR A 59 1.76 11.88 9.49
CA THR A 59 3.10 12.48 9.53
C THR A 59 3.00 13.98 9.79
N GLN A 60 4.03 14.53 10.44
CA GLN A 60 4.19 15.97 10.56
C GLN A 60 4.77 16.52 9.25
N LEU A 61 4.18 17.60 8.74
CA LEU A 61 4.69 18.34 7.58
C LEU A 61 4.87 19.81 7.93
N GLN A 62 5.80 20.47 7.25
CA GLN A 62 6.11 21.89 7.40
C GLN A 62 5.73 22.64 6.12
N ALA A 63 4.98 23.72 6.25
CA ALA A 63 4.61 24.59 5.13
C ALA A 63 5.85 25.22 4.47
N SER A 64 6.90 25.50 5.25
CA SER A 64 8.15 26.08 4.75
C SER A 64 8.91 25.18 3.77
N HIS A 65 8.68 23.87 3.77
CA HIS A 65 9.28 22.94 2.81
C HIS A 65 8.69 23.11 1.40
N GLY A 66 7.49 23.68 1.29
CA GLY A 66 6.76 23.76 0.03
C GLY A 66 6.17 22.40 -0.37
N ALA A 67 6.29 22.03 -1.64
CA ALA A 67 5.73 20.79 -2.14
C ALA A 67 6.59 19.59 -1.72
N TYR A 68 6.00 18.62 -1.02
CA TYR A 68 6.59 17.31 -0.78
C TYR A 68 6.27 16.37 -1.95
N LYS A 69 7.29 15.78 -2.55
CA LYS A 69 7.15 14.60 -3.41
C LYS A 69 7.03 13.35 -2.57
N PHE A 70 6.13 12.45 -2.98
CA PHE A 70 5.93 11.18 -2.29
C PHE A 70 5.32 10.10 -3.18
N LYS A 71 5.42 8.87 -2.68
CA LYS A 71 4.74 7.67 -3.12
C LYS A 71 4.25 6.88 -1.91
N ILE A 72 3.40 5.90 -2.18
CA ILE A 72 3.10 4.84 -1.20
C ILE A 72 3.66 3.56 -1.77
N ALA A 73 4.57 2.91 -1.05
CA ALA A 73 5.24 1.71 -1.53
C ALA A 73 5.65 0.79 -0.39
N ASP A 74 5.88 -0.48 -0.72
CA ASP A 74 6.60 -1.37 0.18
C ASP A 74 8.09 -1.01 0.26
N GLU A 75 8.80 -1.61 1.21
CA GLU A 75 10.22 -1.37 1.46
C GLU A 75 11.09 -1.70 0.24
N LYS A 76 10.75 -2.77 -0.49
CA LYS A 76 11.52 -3.27 -1.63
C LYS A 76 11.15 -2.60 -2.95
N TRP A 77 10.26 -1.60 -2.93
CA TRP A 77 9.73 -0.96 -4.13
C TRP A 77 9.22 -2.01 -5.13
N LYS A 78 8.36 -2.95 -4.74
CA LYS A 78 7.77 -3.87 -5.71
C LYS A 78 6.75 -3.13 -6.58
N SER A 79 6.69 -3.49 -7.86
CA SER A 79 5.87 -2.78 -8.86
C SER A 79 4.39 -2.76 -8.51
N ASP A 80 3.86 -3.91 -8.09
CA ASP A 80 2.47 -4.15 -7.72
C ASP A 80 2.06 -3.48 -6.40
N THR A 81 3.01 -2.91 -5.66
CA THR A 81 2.79 -2.16 -4.42
C THR A 81 3.34 -0.75 -4.43
N THR A 82 3.91 -0.28 -5.54
CA THR A 82 4.40 1.10 -5.68
C THR A 82 3.35 1.98 -6.34
N TYR A 83 2.59 2.73 -5.53
CA TYR A 83 1.52 3.61 -5.98
C TYR A 83 2.06 5.00 -6.31
N GLY A 84 1.74 5.48 -7.51
CA GLY A 84 2.15 6.79 -8.01
C GLY A 84 1.06 7.48 -8.82
N GLN A 85 1.37 8.71 -9.20
CA GLN A 85 0.53 9.54 -10.04
C GLN A 85 0.59 9.06 -11.49
N PHE A 86 -0.53 8.56 -12.01
CA PHE A 86 -0.62 8.08 -13.40
C PHE A 86 -1.11 9.18 -14.36
N ASP A 87 -1.97 10.07 -13.88
CA ASP A 87 -2.47 11.21 -14.64
C ASP A 87 -1.63 12.46 -14.29
N PRO A 88 -0.86 13.01 -15.23
CA PRO A 88 0.03 14.16 -14.97
C PRO A 88 -0.74 15.46 -14.68
N THR A 89 -2.04 15.52 -14.96
CA THR A 89 -2.88 16.71 -14.71
C THR A 89 -3.47 16.73 -13.30
N SER A 90 -3.55 15.57 -12.65
CA SER A 90 -4.01 15.43 -11.28
C SER A 90 -3.12 16.19 -10.28
N LYS A 91 -3.73 16.71 -9.22
CA LYS A 91 -3.05 17.41 -8.11
C LYS A 91 -3.55 16.84 -6.80
N VAL A 92 -2.64 16.52 -5.88
CA VAL A 92 -3.01 16.14 -4.53
C VAL A 92 -3.28 17.41 -3.74
N GLU A 93 -4.55 17.67 -3.47
CA GLU A 93 -5.02 18.79 -2.66
C GLU A 93 -5.63 18.26 -1.37
N SER A 94 -5.56 19.06 -0.30
CA SER A 94 -6.04 18.62 1.02
C SER A 94 -7.52 18.20 0.96
N GLY A 95 -7.83 17.02 1.48
CA GLY A 95 -9.16 16.42 1.52
C GLY A 95 -9.72 15.93 0.19
N LYS A 96 -8.99 16.10 -0.93
CA LYS A 96 -9.47 15.67 -2.25
C LYS A 96 -8.88 14.33 -2.65
N PRO A 97 -9.70 13.36 -3.09
CA PRO A 97 -9.19 12.07 -3.55
C PRO A 97 -8.54 12.20 -4.92
N VAL A 98 -7.38 11.57 -5.08
CA VAL A 98 -6.66 11.46 -6.36
C VAL A 98 -6.54 10.00 -6.72
N VAL A 99 -6.91 9.65 -7.97
CA VAL A 99 -6.75 8.28 -8.47
C VAL A 99 -5.27 7.99 -8.72
N VAL A 100 -4.79 6.85 -8.23
CA VAL A 100 -3.40 6.41 -8.36
C VAL A 100 -3.36 5.01 -8.98
N LYS A 101 -2.18 4.60 -9.44
CA LYS A 101 -1.95 3.24 -9.94
C LYS A 101 -0.66 2.67 -9.36
N ALA A 102 -0.65 1.35 -9.17
CA ALA A 102 0.58 0.62 -8.89
C ALA A 102 1.41 0.47 -10.18
N GLY A 103 2.74 0.61 -10.07
CA GLY A 103 3.70 0.40 -11.15
C GLY A 103 4.87 1.38 -11.11
N TYR A 104 6.03 0.91 -11.56
CA TYR A 104 7.28 1.70 -11.56
C TYR A 104 7.19 2.97 -12.41
N GLN A 105 6.45 2.92 -13.51
CA GLN A 105 6.36 4.00 -14.48
C GLN A 105 5.58 5.22 -13.99
N TRP A 106 4.78 5.10 -12.92
CA TRP A 106 3.94 6.21 -12.45
C TRP A 106 4.77 7.22 -11.66
N GLY A 107 4.48 8.50 -11.87
CA GLY A 107 5.26 9.59 -11.29
C GLY A 107 5.06 9.76 -9.79
N ASP A 108 5.91 10.60 -9.20
CA ASP A 108 5.74 11.02 -7.81
C ASP A 108 4.50 11.92 -7.69
N MET A 109 3.73 11.69 -6.63
CA MET A 109 2.68 12.62 -6.23
C MET A 109 3.30 13.83 -5.55
N LYS A 110 2.61 14.98 -5.58
CA LYS A 110 3.06 16.22 -4.94
C LYS A 110 1.98 16.81 -4.06
N PHE A 111 2.31 17.09 -2.81
CA PHE A 111 1.41 17.74 -1.85
C PHE A 111 2.12 18.91 -1.18
N THR A 112 1.47 20.07 -1.13
CA THR A 112 1.95 21.25 -0.41
C THR A 112 1.06 21.50 0.80
N PRO A 113 1.55 21.31 2.05
CA PRO A 113 0.78 21.62 3.24
C PRO A 113 0.54 23.14 3.34
N ALA A 114 -0.70 23.55 3.63
CA ALA A 114 -1.06 24.97 3.77
C ALA A 114 -0.54 25.59 5.09
N ALA A 115 -0.26 24.76 6.09
CA ALA A 115 0.29 25.14 7.38
C ALA A 115 1.06 23.95 7.97
N ASP A 116 1.96 24.23 8.91
CA ASP A 116 2.60 23.20 9.71
C ASP A 116 1.54 22.38 10.47
N GLY A 117 1.78 21.07 10.61
CA GLY A 117 0.91 20.23 11.41
C GLY A 117 0.93 18.76 11.02
N SER A 118 -0.02 18.02 11.61
CA SER A 118 -0.23 16.62 11.31
C SER A 118 -1.14 16.46 10.10
N TYR A 119 -0.73 15.57 9.19
CA TYR A 119 -1.49 15.21 8.02
C TYR A 119 -1.64 13.70 7.96
N THR A 120 -2.87 13.25 7.71
CA THR A 120 -3.20 11.86 7.45
C THR A 120 -3.16 11.59 5.95
N PHE A 121 -2.31 10.66 5.54
CA PHE A 121 -2.28 10.09 4.19
C PHE A 121 -3.06 8.79 4.20
N THR A 122 -4.06 8.67 3.32
CA THR A 122 -4.92 7.50 3.21
C THR A 122 -4.77 6.89 1.82
N LEU A 123 -4.54 5.57 1.77
CA LEU A 123 -4.65 4.75 0.58
C LEU A 123 -5.93 3.92 0.68
N ASP A 124 -6.82 4.08 -0.30
CA ASP A 124 -8.06 3.31 -0.39
C ASP A 124 -8.03 2.47 -1.67
N ARG A 125 -7.93 1.15 -1.47
CA ARG A 125 -7.92 0.13 -2.54
C ARG A 125 -9.20 -0.69 -2.55
N ARG A 126 -10.25 -0.28 -1.82
CA ARG A 126 -11.51 -1.03 -1.72
C ARG A 126 -12.19 -1.18 -3.08
N ASP A 127 -11.98 -0.23 -3.98
CA ASP A 127 -12.28 -0.37 -5.41
C ASP A 127 -10.98 -0.64 -6.19
N PRO A 128 -10.72 -1.89 -6.64
CA PRO A 128 -9.50 -2.21 -7.37
C PRO A 128 -9.42 -1.53 -8.76
N ALA A 129 -10.55 -1.08 -9.32
CA ALA A 129 -10.57 -0.30 -10.56
C ALA A 129 -10.25 1.19 -10.32
N LYS A 130 -10.38 1.66 -9.08
CA LYS A 130 -10.23 3.06 -8.70
C LYS A 130 -9.55 3.21 -7.33
N VAL A 131 -8.27 2.84 -7.28
CA VAL A 131 -7.44 3.11 -6.10
C VAL A 131 -7.24 4.62 -5.96
N ILE A 132 -7.46 5.15 -4.76
CA ILE A 132 -7.30 6.58 -4.48
C ILE A 132 -6.37 6.84 -3.30
N VAL A 133 -5.70 8.00 -3.37
CA VAL A 133 -4.98 8.59 -2.25
C VAL A 133 -5.67 9.89 -1.85
N THR A 134 -5.83 10.08 -0.54
CA THR A 134 -6.29 11.36 0.05
C THR A 134 -5.28 11.82 1.08
N VAL A 135 -5.02 13.11 1.13
CA VAL A 135 -4.19 13.74 2.17
C VAL A 135 -5.06 14.75 2.90
N SER A 136 -5.24 14.61 4.20
CA SER A 136 -6.07 15.51 4.99
C SER A 136 -5.28 16.06 6.15
N LYS A 137 -5.47 17.35 6.46
CA LYS A 137 -5.00 17.91 7.73
C LYS A 137 -5.87 17.35 8.85
N ASP A 138 -5.24 16.98 9.96
CA ASP A 138 -5.94 16.58 11.19
C ASP A 138 -6.65 17.75 11.88
#